data_AF-R1EHP3-F1
#
_entry.id   AF-R1EHP3-F1
#
_cell.length_a   1.000
_cell.length_b   1.000
_cell.length_c   1.000
_cell.angle_alpha   90.00
_cell.angle_beta   90.00
_cell.angle_gamma   90.00
#
_symmetry.space_group_name_H-M   'P 1'
#
loop_
_entity.id
_entity.type
_entity.pdbx_description
1 polymer ?
#
loop_
_entity_poly.entity_id
_entity_poly.type
_entity_poly.pdbx_seq_one_letter_code
_entity_poly.pdbx_strand_id
1 'polypeptide(L)'
;MATLSPDPLPSEPGELLKLGLSLIERAYDERARGLEAETARLRAFSAESEGRVTALQQRVSELEAQLRSGAAENASLVSERASLAAEKNSLAAENRSLQERLDKAGQFKRAIMSIAATNGQRRVAALSGLRIVWRGLGSIHGQEFFRAARLRLSYEQFSAFLASIKRLNDHAQTREETVSQAGAIFGTEHRDLWLAFQGLLNRHGLT
;
A
#
# COMPACT_ATOMS: atom_id res chain seq x y z
N MET A 1 -6.37 77.41 27.91
CA MET A 1 -6.58 78.86 27.83
C MET A 1 -7.01 79.33 29.21
N ALA A 2 -6.08 79.85 30.01
CA ALA A 2 -6.45 80.47 31.27
C ALA A 2 -7.24 81.74 30.96
N THR A 3 -8.52 81.74 31.31
CA THR A 3 -9.38 82.91 31.28
C THR A 3 -8.82 83.92 32.27
N LEU A 4 -8.18 84.98 31.77
CA LEU A 4 -7.83 86.14 32.56
C LEU A 4 -9.14 86.78 33.04
N SER A 5 -9.39 86.68 34.34
CA SER A 5 -10.39 87.51 35.00
C SER A 5 -9.97 88.98 34.79
N PRO A 6 -10.89 89.91 34.47
CA PRO A 6 -10.57 91.30 34.21
C PRO A 6 -10.39 92.03 35.54
N ASP A 7 -9.33 91.70 36.29
CA ASP A 7 -8.92 92.55 37.40
C ASP A 7 -8.50 93.92 36.81
N PRO A 8 -8.95 95.03 37.40
CA PRO A 8 -8.60 96.36 36.91
C PRO A 8 -7.08 96.52 36.91
N LEU A 9 -6.54 97.04 35.80
CA LEU A 9 -5.11 97.25 35.64
C LEU A 9 -4.58 98.15 36.77
N PRO A 10 -3.47 97.77 37.43
CA PRO A 10 -2.86 98.59 38.47
C PRO A 10 -2.54 99.99 37.92
N SER A 11 -2.87 101.04 38.67
CA SER A 11 -2.63 102.43 38.27
C SER A 11 -1.20 102.90 38.60
N GLU A 12 -0.52 102.21 39.53
CA GLU A 12 0.86 102.49 39.91
C GLU A 12 1.87 101.83 38.95
N PRO A 13 2.82 102.59 38.36
CA PRO A 13 3.76 102.06 37.36
C PRO A 13 4.58 100.85 37.83
N GLY A 14 4.96 100.83 39.11
CA GLY A 14 5.75 99.72 39.69
C GLY A 14 4.95 98.42 39.82
N GLU A 15 3.64 98.48 40.01
CA GLU A 15 2.76 97.30 40.07
C GLU A 15 2.48 96.74 38.67
N LEU A 16 2.32 97.63 37.67
CA LEU A 16 2.13 97.25 36.29
C LEU A 16 3.36 96.52 35.71
N LEU A 17 4.58 96.94 36.06
CA LEU A 17 5.80 96.24 35.70
C LEU A 17 5.84 94.83 36.29
N LYS A 18 5.48 94.67 37.57
CA LYS A 18 5.43 93.35 38.24
C LYS A 18 4.42 92.42 37.56
N LEU A 19 3.23 92.94 37.23
CA LEU A 19 2.21 92.19 36.51
C LEU A 19 2.72 91.75 35.13
N GLY A 20 3.29 92.67 34.35
CA GLY A 20 3.85 92.36 33.04
C GLY A 20 4.96 91.30 33.10
N LEU A 21 5.86 91.40 34.08
CA LEU A 21 6.92 90.42 34.28
C LEU A 21 6.35 89.03 34.62
N SER A 22 5.34 88.97 35.51
CA SER A 22 4.69 87.71 35.90
C SER A 22 3.92 87.05 34.75
N LEU A 23 3.31 87.85 33.87
CA LEU A 23 2.62 87.35 32.68
C LEU A 23 3.61 86.76 31.67
N ILE A 24 4.74 87.43 31.46
CA ILE A 24 5.81 86.95 30.60
C ILE A 24 6.39 85.66 31.18
N GLU A 25 6.74 85.63 32.47
CA GLU A 25 7.25 84.45 33.16
C GLU A 25 6.28 83.27 33.01
N ARG A 26 4.99 83.46 33.30
CA ARG A 26 3.96 82.42 33.12
C ARG A 26 3.85 81.95 31.66
N ALA A 27 3.91 82.86 30.69
CA ALA A 27 3.85 82.50 29.27
C ALA A 27 5.08 81.67 28.83
N TYR A 28 6.27 82.00 29.33
CA TYR A 28 7.48 81.23 29.10
C TYR A 28 7.43 79.86 29.77
N ASP A 29 6.94 79.79 31.01
CA ASP A 29 6.73 78.53 31.73
C ASP A 29 5.72 77.61 31.01
N GLU A 30 4.60 78.16 30.54
CA GLU A 30 3.61 77.39 29.77
C GLU A 30 4.20 76.86 28.47
N ARG A 31 5.00 77.68 27.77
CA ARG A 31 5.69 77.25 26.54
C ARG A 31 6.75 76.18 26.83
N ALA A 32 7.53 76.34 27.90
CA ALA A 32 8.52 75.35 28.33
C ALA A 32 7.85 74.01 28.65
N ARG A 33 6.78 74.02 29.46
CA ARG A 33 5.99 72.81 29.77
C ARG A 33 5.38 72.17 28.52
N GLY A 34 4.91 72.98 27.57
CA GLY A 34 4.37 72.48 26.30
C GLY A 34 5.43 71.75 25.47
N LEU A 35 6.64 72.33 25.35
CA LEU A 35 7.77 71.69 24.68
C LEU A 35 8.24 70.43 25.41
N GLU A 36 8.31 70.46 26.74
CA GLU A 36 8.64 69.29 27.55
C GLU A 36 7.63 68.15 27.34
N ALA A 37 6.34 68.46 27.36
CA ALA A 37 5.28 67.48 27.10
C ALA A 37 5.38 66.88 25.69
N GLU A 38 5.67 67.69 24.68
CA GLU A 38 5.85 67.21 23.31
C GLU A 38 7.10 66.33 23.16
N THR A 39 8.23 66.73 23.76
CA THR A 39 9.43 65.88 23.76
C THR A 39 9.19 64.56 24.49
N ALA A 40 8.41 64.55 25.57
CA ALA A 40 8.03 63.32 26.26
C ALA A 40 7.15 62.42 25.38
N ARG A 41 6.18 62.98 24.66
CA ARG A 41 5.34 62.24 23.71
C ARG A 41 6.13 61.63 22.56
N LEU A 42 7.02 62.41 21.94
CA LEU A 42 7.86 61.93 20.85
C LEU A 42 8.80 60.79 21.31
N ARG A 43 9.37 60.90 22.51
CA ARG A 43 10.18 59.82 23.10
C ARG A 43 9.38 58.55 23.34
N ALA A 44 8.15 58.67 23.86
CA ALA A 44 7.28 57.53 24.07
C ALA A 44 6.92 56.84 22.74
N PHE A 45 6.58 57.61 21.70
CA PHE A 45 6.31 57.08 20.37
C PHE A 45 7.52 56.39 19.74
N SER A 46 8.72 56.97 19.89
CA SER A 46 9.98 56.35 19.43
C SER A 46 10.19 55.00 20.10
N ALA A 47 10.08 54.94 21.44
CA ALA A 47 10.26 53.71 22.20
C ALA A 47 9.24 52.62 21.81
N GLU A 48 7.98 52.98 21.60
CA GLU A 48 6.96 52.05 21.11
C GLU A 48 7.28 51.55 19.69
N SER A 49 7.74 52.43 18.81
CA SER A 49 8.16 52.07 17.46
C SER A 49 9.37 51.12 17.47
N GLU A 50 10.37 51.40 18.30
CA GLU A 50 11.55 50.54 18.47
C GLU A 50 11.17 49.15 19.01
N GLY A 51 10.21 49.09 19.94
CA GLY A 51 9.64 47.83 20.41
C GLY A 51 8.97 47.04 19.29
N ARG A 52 8.17 47.70 18.43
CA ARG A 52 7.55 47.07 17.26
C ARG A 52 8.58 46.57 16.25
N VAL A 53 9.62 47.35 15.98
CA VAL A 53 10.72 46.95 15.08
C VAL A 53 11.42 45.71 15.62
N THR A 54 11.73 45.68 16.92
CA THR A 54 12.39 44.53 17.57
C THR A 54 11.53 43.26 17.47
N ALA A 55 10.23 43.36 17.75
CA ALA A 55 9.31 42.23 17.64
C ALA A 55 9.19 41.71 16.20
N LEU A 56 9.13 42.61 15.21
CA LEU A 56 9.11 42.22 13.80
C LEU A 56 10.42 41.56 13.37
N GLN A 57 11.57 42.07 13.81
CA GLN A 57 12.88 41.47 13.53
C GLN A 57 12.96 40.04 14.09
N GLN A 58 12.53 39.83 15.34
CA GLN A 58 12.47 38.50 15.95
C GLN A 58 11.56 37.56 15.14
N ARG A 59 10.39 38.04 14.72
CA ARG A 59 9.46 37.25 13.92
C ARG A 59 10.02 36.87 12.55
N VAL A 60 10.73 37.80 11.89
CA VAL A 60 11.41 37.53 10.62
C VAL A 60 12.49 36.45 10.81
N SER A 61 13.34 36.58 11.84
CA SER A 61 14.37 35.57 12.13
C SER A 61 13.77 34.18 12.40
N GLU A 62 12.64 34.11 13.10
CA GLU A 62 11.93 32.85 13.35
C GLU A 62 11.38 32.23 12.06
N LEU A 63 10.71 33.04 11.21
CA LEU A 63 10.19 32.56 9.92
C LEU A 63 11.31 32.11 8.98
N GLU A 64 12.44 32.81 8.95
CA GLU A 64 13.62 32.39 8.20
C GLU A 64 14.17 31.05 8.70
N ALA A 65 14.23 30.84 10.01
CA ALA A 65 14.69 29.57 10.57
C ALA A 65 13.74 28.42 10.20
N GLN A 66 12.42 28.65 10.28
CA GLN A 66 11.41 27.67 9.84
C GLN A 66 11.53 27.35 8.36
N LEU A 67 11.73 28.36 7.50
CA LEU A 67 11.94 28.16 6.06
C LEU A 67 13.20 27.36 5.77
N ARG A 68 14.32 27.66 6.45
CA ARG A 68 15.57 26.89 6.30
C ARG A 68 15.39 25.44 6.74
N SER A 69 14.72 25.20 7.87
CA SER A 69 14.43 23.86 8.36
C SER A 69 13.56 23.07 7.37
N GLY A 70 12.46 23.67 6.90
CA GLY A 70 11.57 23.04 5.93
C GLY A 70 12.26 22.78 4.58
N ALA A 71 13.13 23.68 4.12
CA ALA A 71 13.92 23.47 2.92
C ALA A 71 14.89 22.29 3.05
N ALA A 72 15.54 22.15 4.21
CA ALA A 72 16.44 21.02 4.50
C ALA A 72 15.68 19.68 4.56
N GLU A 73 14.52 19.65 5.22
CA GLU A 73 13.64 18.48 5.26
C GLU A 73 13.18 18.08 3.85
N ASN A 74 12.74 19.05 3.05
CA ASN A 74 12.31 18.80 1.68
C ASN A 74 13.46 18.26 0.82
N ALA A 75 14.68 18.80 0.96
CA ALA A 75 15.85 18.27 0.27
C ALA A 75 16.15 16.81 0.63
N SER A 76 16.01 16.45 1.91
CA SER A 76 16.15 15.06 2.39
C SER A 76 15.09 14.16 1.77
N LEU A 77 13.82 14.57 1.79
CA LEU A 77 12.71 13.79 1.21
C LEU A 77 12.84 13.63 -0.31
N VAL A 78 13.35 14.63 -1.02
CA VAL A 78 13.62 14.54 -2.47
C VAL A 78 14.74 13.53 -2.74
N SER A 79 15.81 13.52 -1.94
CA SER A 79 16.89 12.53 -2.05
C SER A 79 16.39 11.11 -1.79
N GLU A 80 15.60 10.91 -0.74
CA GLU A 80 14.98 9.63 -0.41
C GLU A 80 14.05 9.14 -1.54
N ARG A 81 13.18 10.03 -2.05
CA ARG A 81 12.31 9.72 -3.19
C ARG A 81 13.09 9.30 -4.43
N ALA A 82 14.23 9.93 -4.70
CA ALA A 82 15.08 9.56 -5.82
C ALA A 82 15.70 8.15 -5.63
N SER A 83 16.15 7.83 -4.42
CA SER A 83 16.66 6.50 -4.07
C SER A 83 15.59 5.42 -4.22
N LEU A 84 14.40 5.64 -3.65
CA LEU A 84 13.26 4.73 -3.76
C LEU A 84 12.80 4.54 -5.21
N ALA A 85 12.83 5.61 -6.03
CA ALA A 85 12.50 5.52 -7.44
C ALA A 85 13.52 4.66 -8.21
N ALA A 86 14.82 4.79 -7.89
CA ALA A 86 15.87 3.96 -8.49
C ALA A 86 15.68 2.47 -8.11
N GLU A 87 15.39 2.19 -6.83
CA GLU A 87 15.11 0.83 -6.35
C GLU A 87 13.89 0.24 -7.03
N LYS A 88 12.77 1.00 -7.09
CA LYS A 88 11.55 0.59 -7.80
C LYS A 88 11.84 0.22 -9.26
N ASN A 89 12.63 1.02 -9.97
CA ASN A 89 12.98 0.78 -11.36
C ASN A 89 13.84 -0.48 -11.52
N SER A 90 14.77 -0.73 -10.60
CA SER A 90 15.59 -1.94 -10.56
C SER A 90 14.73 -3.19 -10.37
N LEU A 91 13.85 -3.18 -9.36
CA LEU A 91 12.92 -4.27 -9.08
C LEU A 91 11.95 -4.51 -10.25
N ALA A 92 11.47 -3.45 -10.91
CA ALA A 92 10.64 -3.57 -12.10
C ALA A 92 11.39 -4.17 -13.30
N ALA A 93 12.70 -3.94 -13.42
CA ALA A 93 13.53 -4.59 -14.43
C ALA A 93 13.73 -6.07 -14.12
N GLU A 94 14.00 -6.41 -12.86
CA GLU A 94 14.12 -7.80 -12.42
C GLU A 94 12.83 -8.58 -12.64
N ASN A 95 11.68 -8.01 -12.27
CA ASN A 95 10.38 -8.63 -12.44
C ASN A 95 10.06 -8.91 -13.93
N ARG A 96 10.39 -7.98 -14.83
CA ARG A 96 10.30 -8.20 -16.28
C ARG A 96 11.16 -9.39 -16.74
N SER A 97 12.41 -9.46 -16.28
CA SER A 97 13.31 -10.59 -16.60
C SER A 97 12.77 -11.93 -16.09
N LEU A 98 12.22 -11.96 -14.87
CA LEU A 98 11.60 -13.15 -14.30
C LEU A 98 10.36 -13.57 -15.08
N GLN A 99 9.53 -12.62 -15.50
CA GLN A 99 8.36 -12.89 -16.33
C GLN A 99 8.76 -13.51 -17.68
N GLU A 100 9.79 -12.97 -18.34
CA GLU A 100 10.33 -13.54 -19.58
C GLU A 100 10.84 -14.98 -19.40
N ARG A 101 11.52 -15.26 -18.28
CA ARG A 101 11.99 -16.62 -17.96
C ARG A 101 10.84 -17.58 -17.73
N LEU A 102 9.78 -17.12 -17.05
CA LEU A 102 8.57 -17.90 -16.80
C LEU A 102 7.83 -18.21 -18.11
N ASP A 103 7.74 -17.23 -19.02
CA ASP A 103 7.15 -17.42 -20.34
C ASP A 103 7.94 -18.43 -21.18
N LYS A 104 9.28 -18.34 -21.18
CA LYS A 104 10.16 -19.34 -21.82
C LYS A 104 9.97 -20.74 -21.23
N ALA A 105 9.89 -20.85 -19.91
CA ALA A 105 9.61 -22.13 -19.24
C ALA A 105 8.21 -22.68 -19.62
N GLY A 106 7.21 -21.81 -19.72
CA GLY A 106 5.87 -22.14 -20.19
C GLY A 106 5.86 -22.61 -21.65
N GLN A 107 6.61 -21.96 -22.53
CA GLN A 107 6.80 -22.37 -23.92
C GLN A 107 7.49 -23.74 -24.00
N PHE A 108 8.56 -23.94 -23.22
CA PHE A 108 9.26 -25.22 -23.15
C PHE A 108 8.34 -26.35 -22.69
N LYS A 109 7.55 -26.13 -21.61
CA LYS A 109 6.56 -27.08 -21.14
C LYS A 109 5.54 -27.43 -22.22
N ARG A 110 5.00 -26.42 -22.94
CA ARG A 110 4.06 -26.65 -24.06
C ARG A 110 4.70 -27.44 -25.20
N ALA A 111 5.96 -27.14 -25.54
CA ALA A 111 6.69 -27.86 -26.57
C ALA A 111 6.90 -29.34 -26.19
N ILE A 112 7.33 -29.62 -24.96
CA ILE A 112 7.46 -30.99 -24.44
C ILE A 112 6.11 -31.70 -24.44
N MET A 113 5.04 -31.04 -23.98
CA MET A 113 3.70 -31.63 -24.02
C MET A 113 3.22 -31.91 -25.45
N SER A 114 3.52 -31.05 -26.43
CA SER A 114 3.21 -31.27 -27.84
C SER A 114 3.99 -32.47 -28.41
N ILE A 115 5.28 -32.57 -28.11
CA ILE A 115 6.12 -33.71 -28.51
C ILE A 115 5.64 -34.99 -27.84
N ALA A 116 5.35 -34.96 -26.54
CA ALA A 116 4.82 -36.07 -25.78
C ALA A 116 3.40 -36.45 -26.21
N ALA A 117 2.59 -35.52 -26.69
CA ALA A 117 1.29 -35.80 -27.31
C ALA A 117 1.48 -36.39 -28.71
N THR A 118 2.45 -35.93 -29.50
CA THR A 118 2.71 -36.44 -30.86
C THR A 118 3.34 -37.85 -30.83
N ASN A 119 4.34 -38.07 -29.98
CA ASN A 119 4.90 -39.40 -29.69
C ASN A 119 3.92 -40.24 -28.86
N GLY A 120 3.13 -39.59 -28.02
CA GLY A 120 1.94 -40.11 -27.38
C GLY A 120 1.00 -40.66 -28.43
N GLN A 121 0.58 -39.93 -29.46
CA GLN A 121 -0.32 -40.41 -30.50
C GLN A 121 0.22 -41.66 -31.23
N ARG A 122 1.54 -41.85 -31.33
CA ARG A 122 2.15 -43.11 -31.82
C ARG A 122 2.12 -44.26 -30.80
N ARG A 123 2.04 -43.97 -29.49
CA ARG A 123 1.89 -44.96 -28.38
C ARG A 123 0.47 -45.06 -27.79
N VAL A 124 -0.40 -44.11 -28.12
CA VAL A 124 -1.72 -43.79 -27.52
C VAL A 124 -2.81 -43.99 -28.58
N ALA A 125 -2.50 -44.39 -29.81
CA ALA A 125 -3.46 -45.16 -30.61
C ALA A 125 -3.99 -46.38 -29.83
N ALA A 126 -3.20 -46.92 -28.89
CA ALA A 126 -3.58 -48.00 -27.98
C ALA A 126 -4.24 -47.54 -26.65
N LEU A 127 -4.40 -46.22 -26.40
CA LEU A 127 -4.92 -45.67 -25.14
C LEU A 127 -5.97 -44.55 -25.33
N SER A 128 -6.15 -44.03 -26.55
CA SER A 128 -7.27 -43.18 -26.94
C SER A 128 -8.61 -43.90 -26.81
N GLY A 129 -8.62 -45.24 -26.96
CA GLY A 129 -9.76 -46.09 -26.61
C GLY A 129 -10.17 -45.95 -25.14
N LEU A 130 -9.20 -45.77 -24.22
CA LEU A 130 -9.54 -45.56 -22.82
C LEU A 130 -10.21 -44.21 -22.60
N ARG A 131 -9.71 -43.12 -23.20
CA ARG A 131 -10.22 -41.75 -22.95
C ARG A 131 -11.66 -41.52 -23.44
N ILE A 132 -12.13 -42.31 -24.40
CA ILE A 132 -13.50 -42.26 -24.92
C ILE A 132 -14.51 -42.86 -23.91
N VAL A 133 -14.09 -43.83 -23.10
CA VAL A 133 -14.91 -44.41 -22.02
C VAL A 133 -15.20 -43.39 -20.90
N TRP A 134 -14.27 -42.46 -20.61
CA TRP A 134 -14.40 -41.50 -19.49
C TRP A 134 -15.41 -40.37 -19.71
N ARG A 135 -15.85 -40.13 -20.96
CA ARG A 135 -16.95 -39.18 -21.20
C ARG A 135 -18.33 -39.84 -21.02
N GLY A 136 -18.41 -41.17 -21.04
CA GLY A 136 -19.65 -41.93 -20.82
C GLY A 136 -20.03 -42.13 -19.35
N LEU A 137 -19.06 -42.09 -18.42
CA LEU A 137 -19.31 -42.16 -16.96
C LEU A 137 -19.54 -40.77 -16.36
N GLY A 138 -20.63 -40.11 -16.72
CA GLY A 138 -21.08 -38.82 -16.20
C GLY A 138 -21.59 -38.83 -14.74
N SER A 139 -21.03 -39.66 -13.86
CA SER A 139 -21.43 -39.74 -12.45
C SER A 139 -20.33 -39.15 -11.56
N ILE A 140 -20.67 -38.08 -10.83
CA ILE A 140 -19.82 -37.38 -9.85
C ILE A 140 -19.10 -38.37 -8.91
N HIS A 141 -19.77 -39.46 -8.54
CA HIS A 141 -19.26 -40.52 -7.67
C HIS A 141 -18.02 -41.26 -8.24
N GLY A 142 -17.93 -41.45 -9.56
CA GLY A 142 -16.78 -42.10 -10.17
C GLY A 142 -15.54 -41.20 -10.11
N GLN A 143 -15.72 -39.89 -10.36
CA GLN A 143 -14.63 -38.92 -10.31
C GLN A 143 -14.05 -38.76 -8.90
N GLU A 144 -14.90 -38.74 -7.88
CA GLU A 144 -14.49 -38.67 -6.47
C GLU A 144 -13.74 -39.92 -6.03
N PHE A 145 -14.20 -41.10 -6.45
CA PHE A 145 -13.51 -42.36 -6.19
C PHE A 145 -12.07 -42.37 -6.77
N PHE A 146 -11.89 -42.03 -8.04
CA PHE A 146 -10.55 -42.02 -8.65
C PHE A 146 -9.63 -40.95 -8.06
N ARG A 147 -10.19 -39.81 -7.63
CA ARG A 147 -9.44 -38.79 -6.89
C ARG A 147 -8.97 -39.33 -5.54
N ALA A 148 -9.86 -39.96 -4.77
CA ALA A 148 -9.53 -40.56 -3.49
C ALA A 148 -8.51 -41.70 -3.63
N ALA A 149 -8.67 -42.56 -4.62
CA ALA A 149 -7.76 -43.67 -4.90
C ALA A 149 -6.35 -43.16 -5.26
N ARG A 150 -6.23 -42.11 -6.08
CA ARG A 150 -4.93 -41.54 -6.47
C ARG A 150 -4.17 -40.92 -5.29
N LEU A 151 -4.88 -40.36 -4.32
CA LEU A 151 -4.27 -39.73 -3.15
C LEU A 151 -3.84 -40.74 -2.09
N ARG A 152 -4.46 -41.93 -2.07
CA ARG A 152 -4.29 -42.92 -1.00
C ARG A 152 -3.42 -44.10 -1.41
N LEU A 153 -3.40 -44.45 -2.69
CA LEU A 153 -2.60 -45.55 -3.22
C LEU A 153 -1.21 -45.08 -3.63
N SER A 154 -0.22 -45.96 -3.49
CA SER A 154 1.09 -45.72 -4.07
C SER A 154 0.99 -45.62 -5.60
N TYR A 155 1.98 -45.00 -6.23
CA TYR A 155 2.03 -44.89 -7.68
C TYR A 155 1.95 -46.27 -8.38
N GLU A 156 2.63 -47.27 -7.81
CA GLU A 156 2.63 -48.64 -8.33
C GLU A 156 1.26 -49.31 -8.19
N GLN A 157 0.64 -49.20 -7.02
CA GLN A 157 -0.72 -49.72 -6.77
C GLN A 157 -1.74 -49.04 -7.69
N PHE A 158 -1.70 -47.72 -7.81
CA PHE A 158 -2.63 -46.97 -8.66
C PHE A 158 -2.43 -47.29 -10.14
N SER A 159 -1.18 -47.45 -10.60
CA SER A 159 -0.87 -47.86 -11.98
C SER A 159 -1.35 -49.28 -12.28
N ALA A 160 -1.12 -50.23 -11.36
CA ALA A 160 -1.62 -51.60 -11.48
C ALA A 160 -3.16 -51.65 -11.52
N PHE A 161 -3.83 -50.80 -10.74
CA PHE A 161 -5.29 -50.68 -10.74
C PHE A 161 -5.83 -50.17 -12.08
N LEU A 162 -5.22 -49.12 -12.64
CA LEU A 162 -5.60 -48.61 -13.96
C LEU A 162 -5.36 -49.64 -15.08
N ALA A 163 -4.30 -50.44 -14.97
CA ALA A 163 -4.05 -51.54 -15.91
C ALA A 163 -5.14 -52.62 -15.84
N SER A 164 -5.62 -52.95 -14.65
CA SER A 164 -6.74 -53.89 -14.46
C SER A 164 -8.04 -53.37 -15.06
N ILE A 165 -8.37 -52.07 -14.86
CA ILE A 165 -9.53 -51.43 -15.49
C ILE A 165 -9.40 -51.41 -17.02
N LYS A 166 -8.20 -51.17 -17.54
CA LYS A 166 -7.96 -51.21 -18.98
C LYS A 166 -8.25 -52.59 -19.55
N ARG A 167 -7.78 -53.66 -18.91
CA ARG A 167 -8.06 -55.04 -19.34
C ARG A 167 -9.55 -55.38 -19.32
N LEU A 168 -10.29 -54.86 -18.35
CA LEU A 168 -11.76 -54.99 -18.32
C LEU A 168 -12.41 -54.30 -19.53
N ASN A 169 -11.98 -53.07 -19.84
CA ASN A 169 -12.52 -52.31 -20.98
C ASN A 169 -12.16 -52.91 -22.34
N ASP A 170 -11.00 -53.56 -22.45
CA ASP A 170 -10.56 -54.28 -23.66
C ASP A 170 -11.20 -55.69 -23.76
N HIS A 171 -12.17 -56.02 -22.90
CA HIS A 171 -12.80 -57.35 -22.72
C HIS A 171 -11.79 -58.50 -22.52
N ALA A 172 -10.56 -58.18 -22.11
CA ALA A 172 -9.47 -59.12 -21.88
C ALA A 172 -9.51 -59.74 -20.47
N GLN A 173 -10.44 -59.31 -19.62
CA GLN A 173 -10.60 -59.77 -18.25
C GLN A 173 -12.07 -59.66 -17.84
N THR A 174 -12.55 -60.64 -17.08
CA THR A 174 -13.93 -60.62 -16.56
C THR A 174 -14.05 -59.63 -15.41
N ARG A 175 -15.28 -59.17 -15.19
CA ARG A 175 -15.60 -58.26 -14.10
C ARG A 175 -15.20 -58.83 -12.74
N GLU A 176 -15.46 -60.11 -12.51
CA GLU A 176 -15.15 -60.84 -11.27
C GLU A 176 -13.64 -60.85 -11.02
N GLU A 177 -12.85 -61.12 -12.06
CA GLU A 177 -11.39 -61.08 -11.98
C GLU A 177 -10.89 -59.65 -11.70
N THR A 178 -11.50 -58.62 -12.30
CA THR A 178 -11.10 -57.22 -12.08
C THR A 178 -11.39 -56.79 -10.64
N VAL A 179 -12.54 -57.20 -10.08
CA VAL A 179 -12.87 -56.94 -8.67
C VAL A 179 -11.89 -57.65 -7.74
N SER A 180 -11.53 -58.90 -8.04
CA SER A 180 -10.55 -59.66 -7.24
C SER A 180 -9.16 -59.02 -7.28
N GLN A 181 -8.67 -58.66 -8.48
CA GLN A 181 -7.37 -57.99 -8.65
C GLN A 181 -7.35 -56.60 -7.99
N ALA A 182 -8.43 -55.82 -8.11
CA ALA A 182 -8.55 -54.55 -7.41
C ALA A 182 -8.47 -54.76 -5.89
N GLY A 183 -9.05 -55.83 -5.35
CA GLY A 183 -8.93 -56.20 -3.94
C GLY A 183 -7.50 -56.49 -3.51
N ALA A 184 -6.74 -57.21 -4.33
CA ALA A 184 -5.32 -57.47 -4.07
C ALA A 184 -4.47 -56.18 -4.11
N ILE A 185 -4.82 -55.24 -5.01
CA ILE A 185 -4.10 -53.98 -5.18
C ILE A 185 -4.38 -53.00 -4.03
N PHE A 186 -5.64 -52.92 -3.58
CA PHE A 186 -6.05 -52.04 -2.48
C PHE A 186 -5.67 -52.61 -1.11
N GLY A 187 -5.54 -53.94 -1.01
CA GLY A 187 -5.19 -54.63 0.23
C GLY A 187 -6.22 -54.42 1.34
N THR A 188 -5.85 -54.77 2.57
CA THR A 188 -6.70 -54.59 3.75
C THR A 188 -6.79 -53.14 4.20
N GLU A 189 -5.80 -52.32 3.85
CA GLU A 189 -5.69 -50.90 4.26
C GLU A 189 -6.69 -49.98 3.55
N HIS A 190 -7.09 -50.34 2.32
CA HIS A 190 -8.01 -49.55 1.51
C HIS A 190 -9.24 -50.34 1.07
N ARG A 191 -9.76 -51.15 2.00
CA ARG A 191 -10.97 -51.97 1.78
C ARG A 191 -12.20 -51.14 1.41
N ASP A 192 -12.28 -49.91 1.88
CA ASP A 192 -13.33 -48.96 1.54
C ASP A 192 -13.30 -48.57 0.05
N LEU A 193 -12.10 -48.41 -0.53
CA LEU A 193 -11.94 -48.19 -1.98
C LEU A 193 -12.38 -49.42 -2.77
N TRP A 194 -12.10 -50.63 -2.28
CA TRP A 194 -12.58 -51.85 -2.92
C TRP A 194 -14.11 -51.95 -2.93
N LEU A 195 -14.76 -51.68 -1.81
CA LEU A 195 -16.21 -51.68 -1.69
C LEU A 195 -16.86 -50.60 -2.59
N ALA A 196 -16.27 -49.41 -2.62
CA ALA A 196 -16.72 -48.33 -3.50
C ALA A 196 -16.56 -48.71 -4.98
N PHE A 197 -15.45 -49.34 -5.35
CA PHE A 197 -15.21 -49.82 -6.71
C PHE A 197 -16.21 -50.90 -7.13
N GLN A 198 -16.46 -51.87 -6.27
CA GLN A 198 -17.47 -52.91 -6.51
C GLN A 198 -18.87 -52.28 -6.66
N GLY A 199 -19.22 -51.31 -5.82
CA GLY A 199 -20.46 -50.55 -5.92
C GLY A 199 -20.59 -49.75 -7.23
N LEU A 200 -19.49 -49.17 -7.70
CA LEU A 200 -19.43 -48.45 -8.98
C LEU A 200 -19.63 -49.39 -10.17
N LEU A 201 -18.97 -50.56 -10.17
CA LEU A 201 -19.19 -51.60 -11.19
C LEU A 201 -20.62 -52.17 -11.14
N ASN A 202 -21.21 -52.29 -9.95
CA ASN A 202 -22.58 -52.78 -9.74
C ASN A 202 -23.66 -51.81 -10.21
N ARG A 203 -23.42 -50.50 -10.07
CA ARG A 203 -24.38 -49.47 -10.48
C ARG A 203 -24.25 -49.07 -11.95
N HIS A 204 -23.04 -49.07 -12.48
CA HIS A 204 -22.79 -48.79 -13.88
C HIS A 204 -22.53 -50.11 -14.58
N GLY A 205 -23.59 -50.72 -15.12
CA GLY A 205 -23.50 -51.96 -15.90
C GLY A 205 -22.52 -51.78 -17.06
N LEU A 206 -21.27 -52.18 -16.84
CA LEU A 206 -20.30 -52.43 -17.89
C LEU A 206 -20.67 -53.78 -18.52
N THR A 207 -21.57 -53.72 -19.49
CA THR A 207 -21.66 -54.67 -20.60
C THR A 207 -21.11 -53.98 -21.83
#